data_AF-A0A193FTI4-F1
#
_entry.id   AF-A0A193FTI4-F1
#
_cell.length_a   1.000
_cell.length_b   1.000
_cell.length_c   1.000
_cell.angle_alpha   90.00
_cell.angle_beta   90.00
_cell.angle_gamma   90.00
#
_symmetry.space_group_name_H-M   'P 1'
#
loop_
_entity.id
_entity.type
_entity.pdbx_description
1 polymer ?
#
loop_
_entity_poly.entity_id
_entity_poly.type
_entity_poly.pdbx_seq_one_letter_code
_entity_poly.pdbx_strand_id
1 'polypeptide(L)'
;MIRLGCIADDFTGATDLANNLVRGGMRTLQVIGVPDAAAADGVRDMDAVVVALKSRTTPAEDAVEQSLRALRWLRAQGASQIYFKYCSTFDSTPRGNIGPVAEALMDALGTDFTVATPAFPDNGRTVFKGHLFVGDVLLHESGMRDHPLTPMTDANLVRVLQAQSRRQVGLIDYRAVAAGAPAVRARIDALRAAGVGMAIVDAVSNGDLLRLGEAVRDLPLVTGGSGLALGLPANFGLRPSPTAERLPPAQGMRAIVSGSCSQATLRQVRHYIDAGGAAMAVDPARLAQGAEASAADASAAEAQRVLEWARPRLADGPVLVYSSASPEAVRQTQDILGAEQAGARVESVLAQVARGLAQAGVRQMIVAGGETSGACVQALGLSQLQIGPQIDPGVPWCHARGNGASGPGLHVALKSGNFGGDDFFSRAYAVLDAGIDHREAPEPRRGTRETGC
;
A
#
# COMPACT_ATOMS: atom_id res chain seq x y z
N MET A 1 19.98 11.72 5.04
CA MET A 1 19.98 10.24 5.18
C MET A 1 18.61 9.84 5.66
N ILE A 2 18.05 8.75 5.13
CA ILE A 2 16.71 8.31 5.52
C ILE A 2 16.75 7.75 6.94
N ARG A 3 15.69 7.95 7.73
CA ARG A 3 15.63 7.47 9.12
C ARG A 3 15.09 6.04 9.19
N LEU A 4 14.00 5.78 8.46
CA LEU A 4 13.31 4.50 8.42
C LEU A 4 13.33 3.90 7.01
N GLY A 5 13.82 2.67 6.89
CA GLY A 5 13.72 1.89 5.66
C GLY A 5 12.67 0.80 5.81
N CYS A 6 11.72 0.72 4.89
CA CYS A 6 10.64 -0.27 4.95
C CYS A 6 10.70 -1.22 3.76
N ILE A 7 10.40 -2.49 4.00
CA ILE A 7 10.29 -3.54 2.99
C ILE A 7 8.87 -4.08 3.10
N ALA A 8 8.07 -3.90 2.06
CA ALA A 8 6.68 -4.35 2.01
C ALA A 8 6.51 -5.52 1.04
N ASP A 9 5.72 -6.52 1.44
CA ASP A 9 5.50 -7.76 0.68
C ASP A 9 4.58 -7.60 -0.53
N ASP A 10 3.88 -6.47 -0.63
CA ASP A 10 2.98 -6.09 -1.72
C ASP A 10 2.95 -4.58 -1.99
N PHE A 11 2.40 -4.18 -3.15
CA PHE A 11 2.27 -2.77 -3.54
C PHE A 11 1.25 -1.97 -2.73
N THR A 12 0.11 -2.58 -2.41
CA THR A 12 -0.98 -1.86 -1.72
C THR A 12 -0.65 -1.66 -0.25
N GLY A 13 -0.10 -2.67 0.42
CA GLY A 13 0.38 -2.56 1.78
C GLY A 13 1.60 -1.64 1.93
N ALA A 14 2.43 -1.50 0.89
CA ALA A 14 3.49 -0.47 0.85
C ALA A 14 2.89 0.93 0.94
N THR A 15 1.85 1.20 0.13
CA THR A 15 1.19 2.51 0.06
C THR A 15 0.48 2.82 1.38
N ASP A 16 -0.19 1.83 1.97
CA ASP A 16 -0.88 1.96 3.27
C ASP A 16 0.10 2.25 4.43
N LEU A 17 1.23 1.54 4.48
CA LEU A 17 2.31 1.84 5.43
C LEU A 17 2.81 3.28 5.25
N ALA A 18 3.10 3.66 4.00
CA ALA A 18 3.68 4.95 3.68
C ALA A 18 2.71 6.10 4.01
N ASN A 19 1.40 5.89 3.82
CA ASN A 19 0.34 6.81 4.27
C ASN A 19 0.38 7.05 5.78
N ASN A 20 0.47 6.00 6.61
CA ASN A 20 0.55 6.17 8.06
C ASN A 20 1.84 6.89 8.51
N LEU A 21 2.97 6.67 7.82
CA LEU A 21 4.22 7.39 8.08
C LEU A 21 4.07 8.89 7.77
N VAL A 22 3.48 9.23 6.62
CA VAL A 22 3.19 10.63 6.23
C VAL A 22 2.27 11.31 7.23
N ARG A 23 1.18 10.64 7.65
CA ARG A 23 0.27 11.18 8.68
C ARG A 23 0.97 11.43 10.01
N GLY A 24 1.98 10.64 10.36
CA GLY A 24 2.81 10.86 11.54
C GLY A 24 3.91 11.90 11.37
N GLY A 25 4.08 12.48 10.17
CA GLY A 25 5.01 13.57 9.88
C GLY A 25 6.27 13.19 9.10
N MET A 26 6.39 11.96 8.59
CA MET A 26 7.53 11.54 7.77
C MET A 26 7.28 11.79 6.29
N ARG A 27 8.13 12.60 5.64
CA ARG A 27 8.18 12.63 4.17
C ARG A 27 8.59 11.25 3.67
N THR A 28 7.74 10.64 2.87
CA THR A 28 7.89 9.23 2.51
C THR A 28 7.88 9.06 0.99
N LEU A 29 8.84 8.28 0.49
CA LEU A 29 8.90 7.83 -0.90
C LEU A 29 8.73 6.32 -0.94
N GLN A 30 7.79 5.85 -1.74
CA GLN A 30 7.69 4.44 -2.08
C GLN A 30 8.44 4.19 -3.39
N VAL A 31 9.22 3.12 -3.45
CA VAL A 31 9.91 2.64 -4.65
C VAL A 31 9.37 1.27 -5.06
N ILE A 32 9.18 1.07 -6.37
CA ILE A 32 8.62 -0.15 -6.95
C ILE A 32 9.78 -1.10 -7.27
N GLY A 33 9.86 -2.21 -6.54
CA GLY A 33 11.01 -3.11 -6.59
C GLY A 33 12.27 -2.49 -5.98
N VAL A 34 13.37 -3.24 -6.03
CA VAL A 34 14.68 -2.75 -5.57
C VAL A 34 15.33 -1.95 -6.69
N PRO A 35 15.66 -0.66 -6.49
CA PRO A 35 16.31 0.13 -7.53
C PRO A 35 17.70 -0.42 -7.90
N ASP A 36 18.03 -0.43 -9.20
CA ASP A 36 19.35 -0.87 -9.69
C ASP A 36 20.46 0.15 -9.37
N ALA A 37 20.12 1.44 -9.31
CA ALA A 37 21.07 2.50 -9.00
C ALA A 37 21.35 2.61 -7.50
N ALA A 38 22.61 2.88 -7.16
CA ALA A 38 23.05 3.11 -5.78
C ALA A 38 22.36 4.32 -5.12
N ALA A 39 21.81 5.25 -5.90
CA ALA A 39 20.95 6.32 -5.42
C ALA A 39 19.74 6.43 -6.35
N ALA A 40 18.54 6.47 -5.78
CA ALA A 40 17.35 6.87 -6.51
C ALA A 40 17.08 8.36 -6.27
N ASP A 41 16.70 9.08 -7.31
CA ASP A 41 16.41 10.52 -7.23
C ASP A 41 15.39 10.83 -6.13
N GLY A 42 15.58 11.92 -5.41
CA GLY A 42 14.67 12.37 -4.34
C GLY A 42 14.72 11.59 -3.03
N VAL A 43 15.41 10.44 -2.95
CA VAL A 43 15.52 9.64 -1.71
C VAL A 43 16.16 10.44 -0.57
N ARG A 44 17.17 11.27 -0.87
CA ARG A 44 17.92 12.01 0.15
C ARG A 44 17.07 13.07 0.87
N ASP A 45 15.97 13.49 0.25
CA ASP A 45 15.04 14.48 0.79
C ASP A 45 13.96 13.85 1.67
N MET A 46 13.93 12.52 1.78
CA MET A 46 12.89 11.79 2.49
C MET A 46 13.33 11.39 3.90
N ASP A 47 12.35 11.27 4.77
CA ASP A 47 12.52 10.78 6.14
C ASP A 47 12.37 9.26 6.20
N ALA A 48 11.52 8.69 5.34
CA ALA A 48 11.32 7.25 5.19
C ALA A 48 11.27 6.81 3.72
N VAL A 49 11.70 5.59 3.45
CA VAL A 49 11.54 4.96 2.13
C VAL A 49 10.89 3.59 2.28
N VAL A 50 9.91 3.29 1.42
CA VAL A 50 9.21 1.99 1.38
C VAL A 50 9.51 1.29 0.07
N VAL A 51 10.22 0.16 0.13
CA VAL A 51 10.45 -0.72 -1.02
C VAL A 51 9.25 -1.66 -1.13
N ALA A 52 8.48 -1.51 -2.20
CA ALA A 52 7.35 -2.38 -2.50
C ALA A 52 7.80 -3.59 -3.34
N LEU A 53 7.68 -4.79 -2.77
CA LEU A 53 7.96 -6.05 -3.45
C LEU A 53 6.66 -6.75 -3.85
N LYS A 54 6.78 -7.85 -4.60
CA LYS A 54 5.70 -8.80 -4.85
C LYS A 54 6.12 -10.17 -4.29
N SER A 55 6.26 -10.26 -2.97
CA SER A 55 6.92 -11.38 -2.29
C SER A 55 6.03 -12.15 -1.32
N ARG A 56 4.74 -11.77 -1.17
CA ARG A 56 3.80 -12.44 -0.27
C ARG A 56 3.66 -13.94 -0.51
N THR A 57 3.47 -14.33 -1.77
CA THR A 57 3.12 -15.70 -2.18
C THR A 57 4.14 -16.35 -3.12
N THR A 58 5.27 -15.69 -3.37
CA THR A 58 6.39 -16.29 -4.11
C THR A 58 7.05 -17.39 -3.27
N PRO A 59 7.91 -18.25 -3.86
CA PRO A 59 8.78 -19.12 -3.09
C PRO A 59 9.51 -18.34 -1.98
N ALA A 60 9.68 -18.97 -0.81
CA ALA A 60 10.27 -18.31 0.35
C ALA A 60 11.72 -17.86 0.09
N GLU A 61 12.47 -18.63 -0.69
CA GLU A 61 13.84 -18.29 -1.12
C GLU A 61 13.87 -16.99 -1.94
N ASP A 62 12.96 -16.83 -2.90
CA ASP A 62 12.83 -15.61 -3.71
C ASP A 62 12.43 -14.41 -2.84
N ALA A 63 11.48 -14.60 -1.92
CA ALA A 63 11.04 -13.56 -1.01
C ALA A 63 12.17 -13.09 -0.08
N VAL A 64 12.97 -14.02 0.42
CA VAL A 64 14.16 -13.74 1.24
C VAL A 64 15.22 -13.01 0.41
N GLU A 65 15.55 -13.49 -0.79
CA GLU A 65 16.54 -12.85 -1.65
C GLU A 65 16.18 -11.40 -1.97
N GLN A 66 14.93 -11.17 -2.41
CA GLN A 66 14.42 -9.83 -2.73
C GLN A 66 14.45 -8.91 -1.50
N SER A 67 14.05 -9.43 -0.33
CA SER A 67 14.05 -8.66 0.92
C SER A 67 15.46 -8.30 1.37
N LEU A 68 16.43 -9.21 1.24
CA LEU A 68 17.83 -8.93 1.54
C LEU A 68 18.46 -7.93 0.55
N ARG A 69 18.07 -7.97 -0.73
CA ARG A 69 18.45 -6.95 -1.72
C ARG A 69 17.89 -5.58 -1.32
N ALA A 70 16.61 -5.51 -0.94
CA ALA A 70 15.97 -4.29 -0.46
C ALA A 70 16.66 -3.75 0.80
N LEU A 71 16.97 -4.61 1.78
CA LEU A 71 17.70 -4.26 2.99
C LEU A 71 19.06 -3.63 2.69
N ARG A 72 19.87 -4.27 1.83
CA ARG A 72 21.19 -3.74 1.44
C ARG A 72 21.07 -2.35 0.81
N TRP A 73 20.10 -2.19 -0.09
CA TRP A 73 19.85 -0.91 -0.73
C TRP A 73 19.42 0.17 0.28
N LEU A 74 18.47 -0.12 1.17
CA LEU A 74 18.00 0.81 2.21
C LEU A 74 19.10 1.21 3.18
N ARG A 75 19.96 0.27 3.59
CA ARG A 75 21.14 0.57 4.42
C ARG A 75 22.12 1.49 3.71
N ALA A 76 22.33 1.31 2.40
CA ALA A 76 23.16 2.22 1.61
C ALA A 76 22.58 3.65 1.52
N GLN A 77 21.26 3.82 1.68
CA GLN A 77 20.62 5.15 1.79
C GLN A 77 20.70 5.76 3.20
N GLY A 78 21.22 5.01 4.18
CA GLY A 78 21.43 5.45 5.56
C GLY A 78 20.30 5.10 6.54
N ALA A 79 19.40 4.16 6.20
CA ALA A 79 18.33 3.74 7.10
C ALA A 79 18.87 3.28 8.47
N SER A 80 18.36 3.89 9.55
CA SER A 80 18.75 3.59 10.93
C SER A 80 17.90 2.52 11.60
N GLN A 81 16.67 2.33 11.12
CA GLN A 81 15.74 1.28 11.55
C GLN A 81 15.07 0.67 10.32
N ILE A 82 14.77 -0.63 10.39
CA ILE A 82 14.10 -1.37 9.32
C ILE A 82 12.69 -1.79 9.76
N TYR A 83 11.73 -1.62 8.85
CA TYR A 83 10.35 -2.08 9.01
C TYR A 83 10.05 -3.18 7.98
N PHE A 84 9.70 -4.38 8.43
CA PHE A 84 9.16 -5.41 7.54
C PHE A 84 7.63 -5.41 7.59
N LYS A 85 7.01 -5.01 6.48
CA LYS A 85 5.58 -4.83 6.33
C LYS A 85 4.94 -6.02 5.61
N TYR A 86 3.92 -6.59 6.24
CA TYR A 86 3.05 -7.64 5.69
C TYR A 86 1.56 -7.33 5.96
N CYS A 87 0.66 -8.15 5.44
CA CYS A 87 -0.78 -7.92 5.52
C CYS A 87 -1.31 -7.88 6.96
N SER A 88 -2.30 -7.01 7.24
CA SER A 88 -2.96 -6.93 8.55
C SER A 88 -3.82 -8.15 8.90
N THR A 89 -4.03 -9.06 7.94
CA THR A 89 -4.67 -10.36 8.13
C THR A 89 -3.65 -11.51 8.23
N PHE A 90 -2.36 -11.19 8.30
CA PHE A 90 -1.25 -12.13 8.48
C PHE A 90 -1.11 -13.18 7.36
N ASP A 91 -1.56 -12.82 6.16
CA ASP A 91 -1.58 -13.62 4.93
C ASP A 91 -0.28 -14.39 4.72
N SER A 92 -0.31 -15.68 4.99
CA SER A 92 0.83 -16.58 4.87
C SER A 92 0.37 -18.04 4.90
N THR A 93 1.29 -18.95 4.66
CA THR A 93 1.11 -20.38 4.87
C THR A 93 2.16 -20.87 5.86
N PRO A 94 2.11 -22.13 6.33
CA PRO A 94 3.21 -22.71 7.11
C PRO A 94 4.57 -22.68 6.40
N ARG A 95 4.60 -22.46 5.07
CA ARG A 95 5.84 -22.31 4.31
C ARG A 95 6.38 -20.88 4.26
N GLY A 96 5.63 -19.88 4.75
CA GLY A 96 6.04 -18.48 4.71
C GLY A 96 5.01 -17.53 4.07
N ASN A 97 5.39 -16.26 3.83
CA ASN A 97 6.78 -15.75 3.85
C ASN A 97 7.14 -14.83 5.03
N ILE A 98 6.24 -14.62 5.99
CA ILE A 98 6.49 -13.72 7.12
C ILE A 98 7.67 -14.21 7.98
N GLY A 99 7.63 -15.46 8.42
CA GLY A 99 8.70 -16.05 9.25
C GLY A 99 10.06 -16.07 8.54
N PRO A 100 10.19 -16.70 7.36
CA PRO A 100 11.47 -16.81 6.66
C PRO A 100 12.12 -15.45 6.35
N VAL A 101 11.33 -14.46 5.94
CA VAL A 101 11.85 -13.12 5.65
C VAL A 101 12.25 -12.39 6.92
N ALA A 102 11.43 -12.44 7.99
CA ALA A 102 11.78 -11.82 9.26
C ALA A 102 13.10 -12.38 9.81
N GLU A 103 13.28 -13.70 9.82
CA GLU A 103 14.51 -14.34 10.28
C GLU A 103 15.74 -13.95 9.46
N ALA A 104 15.63 -13.95 8.13
CA ALA A 104 16.72 -13.55 7.26
C ALA A 104 17.12 -12.08 7.46
N LEU A 105 16.13 -11.19 7.66
CA LEU A 105 16.38 -9.78 7.99
C LEU A 105 17.04 -9.64 9.36
N MET A 106 16.60 -10.40 10.37
CA MET A 106 17.22 -10.43 11.69
C MET A 106 18.69 -10.83 11.62
N ASP A 107 18.99 -11.92 10.91
CA ASP A 107 20.36 -12.43 10.72
C ASP A 107 21.24 -11.37 10.03
N ALA A 108 20.75 -10.74 8.96
CA ALA A 108 21.50 -9.72 8.22
C ALA A 108 21.69 -8.40 9.00
N LEU A 109 20.82 -8.11 9.97
CA LEU A 109 20.92 -6.96 10.87
C LEU A 109 21.69 -7.28 12.16
N GLY A 110 21.99 -8.55 12.43
CA GLY A 110 22.63 -8.98 13.68
C GLY A 110 21.76 -8.76 14.92
N THR A 111 20.43 -8.80 14.79
CA THR A 111 19.50 -8.68 15.92
C THR A 111 18.98 -10.03 16.37
N ASP A 112 18.84 -10.21 17.67
CA ASP A 112 18.34 -11.44 18.30
C ASP A 112 16.82 -11.45 18.49
N PHE A 113 16.18 -10.27 18.41
CA PHE A 113 14.78 -10.09 18.74
C PHE A 113 14.08 -9.11 17.79
N THR A 114 12.81 -9.39 17.48
CA THR A 114 11.88 -8.42 16.87
C THR A 114 10.44 -8.64 17.34
N VAL A 115 9.59 -7.64 17.12
CA VAL A 115 8.14 -7.73 17.32
C VAL A 115 7.41 -8.06 16.01
N ALA A 116 6.21 -8.60 16.14
CA ALA A 116 5.26 -8.85 15.05
C ALA A 116 3.85 -8.43 15.48
N THR A 117 3.28 -7.41 14.84
CA THR A 117 1.87 -7.04 15.07
C THR A 117 1.16 -6.65 13.77
N PRO A 118 0.18 -7.44 13.30
CA PRO A 118 -0.63 -7.06 12.15
C PRO A 118 -1.79 -6.13 12.50
N ALA A 119 -1.94 -5.75 13.77
CA ALA A 119 -3.05 -4.94 14.24
C ALA A 119 -3.15 -3.61 13.49
N PHE A 120 -4.37 -3.27 13.08
CA PHE A 120 -4.73 -1.99 12.50
C PHE A 120 -6.18 -1.65 12.88
N PRO A 121 -6.39 -1.09 14.09
CA PRO A 121 -7.74 -0.85 14.64
C PRO A 121 -8.62 0.06 13.78
N ASP A 122 -8.06 1.06 13.09
CA ASP A 122 -8.82 1.92 12.16
C ASP A 122 -9.47 1.12 11.02
N ASN A 123 -8.89 -0.03 10.67
CA ASN A 123 -9.43 -0.97 9.69
C ASN A 123 -10.04 -2.21 10.37
N GLY A 124 -10.36 -2.16 11.67
CA GLY A 124 -11.02 -3.26 12.39
C GLY A 124 -10.13 -4.51 12.56
N ARG A 125 -8.80 -4.37 12.56
CA ARG A 125 -7.88 -5.49 12.86
C ARG A 125 -7.31 -5.30 14.26
N THR A 126 -7.67 -6.18 15.18
CA THR A 126 -7.20 -6.13 16.57
C THR A 126 -6.58 -7.46 16.97
N VAL A 127 -5.59 -7.41 17.87
CA VAL A 127 -4.93 -8.60 18.40
C VAL A 127 -5.10 -8.63 19.90
N PHE A 128 -5.70 -9.70 20.42
CA PHE A 128 -5.91 -9.91 21.84
C PHE A 128 -5.52 -11.34 22.23
N LYS A 129 -4.64 -11.47 23.22
CA LYS A 129 -4.03 -12.73 23.63
C LYS A 129 -3.42 -13.51 22.46
N GLY A 130 -2.77 -12.80 21.56
CA GLY A 130 -2.18 -13.36 20.35
C GLY A 130 -3.19 -13.82 19.29
N HIS A 131 -4.49 -13.62 19.50
CA HIS A 131 -5.52 -13.97 18.52
C HIS A 131 -5.90 -12.74 17.69
N LEU A 132 -5.90 -12.90 16.38
CA LEU A 132 -6.28 -11.84 15.43
C LEU A 132 -7.79 -11.86 15.19
N PHE A 133 -8.40 -10.69 15.31
CA PHE A 133 -9.79 -10.42 14.99
C PHE A 133 -9.90 -9.56 13.73
N VAL A 134 -10.94 -9.80 12.95
CA VAL A 134 -11.34 -9.03 11.78
C VAL A 134 -12.76 -8.54 12.03
N GLY A 135 -12.90 -7.27 12.41
CA GLY A 135 -14.13 -6.75 13.00
C GLY A 135 -14.44 -7.50 14.29
N ASP A 136 -15.66 -8.03 14.39
CA ASP A 136 -16.15 -8.71 15.58
C ASP A 136 -15.88 -10.22 15.61
N VAL A 137 -15.25 -10.78 14.57
CA VAL A 137 -15.01 -12.23 14.43
C VAL A 137 -13.53 -12.57 14.43
N LEU A 138 -13.20 -13.81 14.77
CA LEU A 138 -11.83 -14.34 14.66
C LEU A 138 -11.40 -14.40 13.19
N LEU A 139 -10.10 -14.33 12.94
CA LEU A 139 -9.52 -14.40 11.58
C LEU A 139 -10.09 -15.56 10.74
N HIS A 140 -10.15 -16.76 11.31
CA HIS A 140 -10.60 -17.99 10.64
C HIS A 140 -12.14 -18.15 10.56
N GLU A 141 -12.88 -17.22 11.15
CA GLU A 141 -14.33 -17.10 11.02
C GLU A 141 -14.70 -15.95 10.06
N SER A 142 -13.72 -15.17 9.62
CA SER A 142 -13.88 -14.15 8.60
C SER A 142 -13.76 -14.73 7.18
N GLY A 143 -13.98 -13.89 6.17
CA GLY A 143 -13.74 -14.26 4.77
C GLY A 143 -12.29 -14.69 4.46
N MET A 144 -11.33 -14.44 5.35
CA MET A 144 -9.95 -14.91 5.18
C MET A 144 -9.79 -16.43 5.30
N ARG A 145 -10.78 -17.13 5.89
CA ARG A 145 -10.79 -18.60 5.96
C ARG A 145 -10.65 -19.24 4.58
N ASP A 146 -11.38 -18.69 3.61
CA ASP A 146 -11.48 -19.21 2.25
C ASP A 146 -10.66 -18.36 1.24
N HIS A 147 -9.66 -17.61 1.73
CA HIS A 147 -8.80 -16.80 0.87
C HIS A 147 -8.11 -17.69 -0.18
N PRO A 148 -8.16 -17.35 -1.48
CA PRO A 148 -7.78 -18.27 -2.56
C PRO A 148 -6.30 -18.65 -2.58
N LEU A 149 -5.43 -17.80 -2.05
CA LEU A 149 -3.98 -18.01 -2.05
C LEU A 149 -3.39 -18.38 -0.68
N THR A 150 -4.01 -17.89 0.39
CA THR A 150 -3.48 -17.96 1.76
C THR A 150 -4.64 -18.12 2.75
N PRO A 151 -5.38 -19.24 2.70
CA PRO A 151 -6.51 -19.47 3.58
C PRO A 151 -6.06 -19.48 5.04
N MET A 152 -6.67 -18.61 5.87
CA MET A 152 -6.28 -18.41 7.26
C MET A 152 -7.24 -19.18 8.17
N THR A 153 -6.85 -20.39 8.57
CA THR A 153 -7.70 -21.31 9.36
C THR A 153 -7.42 -21.31 10.86
N ASP A 154 -6.43 -20.53 11.31
CA ASP A 154 -6.07 -20.36 12.71
C ASP A 154 -5.90 -18.87 13.04
N ALA A 155 -6.59 -18.39 14.08
CA ALA A 155 -6.49 -17.00 14.52
C ALA A 155 -5.34 -16.74 15.50
N ASN A 156 -4.73 -17.79 16.07
CA ASN A 156 -3.63 -17.65 17.02
C ASN A 156 -2.31 -17.37 16.28
N LEU A 157 -1.92 -16.10 16.25
CA LEU A 157 -0.74 -15.64 15.52
C LEU A 157 0.57 -16.20 16.06
N VAL A 158 0.62 -16.59 17.34
CA VAL A 158 1.82 -17.26 17.89
C VAL A 158 2.02 -18.59 17.20
N ARG A 159 0.96 -19.40 17.03
CA ARG A 159 1.03 -20.66 16.27
C ARG A 159 1.28 -20.44 14.79
N VAL A 160 0.57 -19.48 14.17
CA VAL A 160 0.71 -19.19 12.73
C VAL A 160 2.12 -18.73 12.38
N LEU A 161 2.73 -17.87 13.20
CA LEU A 161 4.11 -17.45 13.00
C LEU A 161 5.11 -18.57 13.35
N GLN A 162 4.87 -19.32 14.43
CA GLN A 162 5.77 -20.43 14.80
C GLN A 162 5.83 -21.51 13.73
N ALA A 163 4.73 -21.80 13.04
CA ALA A 163 4.66 -22.82 11.99
C ALA A 163 5.56 -22.52 10.78
N GLN A 164 5.96 -21.26 10.59
CA GLN A 164 6.80 -20.80 9.48
C GLN A 164 8.16 -20.24 9.96
N SER A 165 8.52 -20.44 11.23
CA SER A 165 9.72 -19.85 11.84
C SER A 165 10.56 -20.92 12.55
N ARG A 166 11.88 -20.77 12.51
CA ARG A 166 12.84 -21.59 13.26
C ARG A 166 13.11 -21.03 14.66
N ARG A 167 13.12 -19.70 14.81
CA ARG A 167 13.23 -19.00 16.09
C ARG A 167 11.94 -19.21 16.89
N GLN A 168 12.07 -19.27 18.21
CA GLN A 168 10.91 -19.40 19.08
C GLN A 168 10.07 -18.13 19.05
N VAL A 169 8.74 -18.30 18.95
CA VAL A 169 7.75 -17.23 18.93
C VAL A 169 7.07 -17.12 20.29
N GLY A 170 7.05 -15.90 20.84
CA GLY A 170 6.39 -15.57 22.10
C GLY A 170 5.24 -14.57 21.96
N LEU A 171 4.76 -14.09 23.11
CA LEU A 171 3.68 -13.11 23.21
C LEU A 171 4.04 -11.99 24.20
N ILE A 172 3.86 -10.76 23.74
CA ILE A 172 3.71 -9.55 24.55
C ILE A 172 2.22 -9.25 24.63
N ASP A 173 1.60 -9.58 25.76
CA ASP A 173 0.15 -9.51 25.87
C ASP A 173 -0.36 -8.10 26.19
N TYR A 174 -1.68 -7.92 26.08
CA TYR A 174 -2.35 -6.64 26.26
C TYR A 174 -2.04 -5.96 27.60
N ARG A 175 -1.69 -6.72 28.66
CA ARG A 175 -1.41 -6.14 29.99
C ARG A 175 -0.07 -5.41 29.99
N ALA A 176 0.95 -6.01 29.35
CA ALA A 176 2.24 -5.36 29.19
C ALA A 176 2.11 -4.09 28.33
N VAL A 177 1.32 -4.15 27.25
CA VAL A 177 1.09 -2.99 26.36
C VAL A 177 0.28 -1.89 27.04
N ALA A 178 -0.76 -2.23 27.81
CA ALA A 178 -1.55 -1.28 28.58
C ALA A 178 -0.72 -0.58 29.67
N ALA A 179 0.27 -1.28 30.26
CA ALA A 179 1.19 -0.72 31.25
C ALA A 179 2.28 0.19 30.66
N GLY A 180 2.34 0.35 29.33
CA GLY A 180 3.19 1.31 28.64
C GLY A 180 4.58 0.81 28.25
N ALA A 181 5.35 1.67 27.59
CA ALA A 181 6.60 1.30 26.94
C ALA A 181 7.65 0.66 27.87
N PRO A 182 7.83 1.09 29.15
CA PRO A 182 8.74 0.41 30.06
C PRO A 182 8.36 -1.05 30.33
N ALA A 183 7.07 -1.35 30.50
CA ALA A 183 6.59 -2.71 30.74
C ALA A 183 6.74 -3.60 29.49
N VAL A 184 6.52 -3.03 28.30
CA VAL A 184 6.81 -3.72 27.03
C VAL A 184 8.29 -4.05 26.91
N ARG A 185 9.19 -3.10 27.19
CA ARG A 185 10.66 -3.35 27.19
C ARG A 185 11.07 -4.44 28.17
N ALA A 186 10.58 -4.40 29.42
CA ALA A 186 10.84 -5.44 30.40
C ALA A 186 10.33 -6.82 29.94
N ARG A 187 9.18 -6.86 29.24
CA ARG A 187 8.65 -8.10 28.66
C ARG A 187 9.53 -8.61 27.51
N ILE A 188 10.06 -7.72 26.67
CA ILE A 188 11.04 -8.07 25.62
C ILE A 188 12.28 -8.73 26.24
N ASP A 189 12.84 -8.14 27.30
CA ASP A 189 14.04 -8.66 27.97
C ASP A 189 13.78 -10.05 28.58
N ALA A 190 12.62 -10.24 29.22
CA ALA A 190 12.23 -11.55 29.74
C ALA A 190 12.05 -12.62 28.64
N LEU A 191 11.53 -12.23 27.48
CA LEU A 191 11.39 -13.13 26.32
C LEU A 191 12.75 -13.49 25.72
N ARG A 192 13.65 -12.51 25.56
CA ARG A 192 15.05 -12.75 25.14
C ARG A 192 15.76 -13.73 26.05
N ALA A 193 15.65 -13.55 27.37
CA ALA A 193 16.24 -14.45 28.36
C ALA A 193 15.69 -15.89 28.28
N ALA A 194 14.47 -16.06 27.79
CA ALA A 194 13.84 -17.35 27.55
C ALA A 194 14.16 -17.96 26.17
N GLY A 195 15.00 -17.33 25.35
CA GLY A 195 15.36 -17.81 24.02
C GLY A 195 14.36 -17.47 22.91
N VAL A 196 13.39 -16.61 23.18
CA VAL A 196 12.41 -16.14 22.19
C VAL A 196 13.06 -15.11 21.27
N GLY A 197 12.93 -15.31 19.95
CA GLY A 197 13.47 -14.38 18.94
C GLY A 197 12.40 -13.48 18.29
N MET A 198 11.14 -13.89 18.30
CA MET A 198 10.05 -13.09 17.75
C MET A 198 8.87 -13.07 18.72
N ALA A 199 8.18 -11.94 18.85
CA ALA A 199 6.99 -11.88 19.70
C ALA A 199 5.81 -11.25 18.98
N ILE A 200 4.67 -11.97 19.00
CA ILE A 200 3.38 -11.36 18.68
C ILE A 200 3.07 -10.31 19.75
N VAL A 201 2.55 -9.17 19.34
CA VAL A 201 2.15 -8.11 20.26
C VAL A 201 0.66 -7.80 20.11
N ASP A 202 -0.04 -7.87 21.23
CA ASP A 202 -1.45 -7.47 21.33
C ASP A 202 -1.61 -5.96 21.08
N ALA A 203 -2.66 -5.59 20.36
CA ALA A 203 -3.10 -4.21 20.21
C ALA A 203 -4.58 -4.20 19.85
N VAL A 204 -5.39 -3.56 20.70
CA VAL A 204 -6.85 -3.44 20.51
C VAL A 204 -7.27 -2.00 20.17
N SER A 205 -6.33 -1.06 20.25
CA SER A 205 -6.54 0.36 19.95
C SER A 205 -5.29 1.01 19.35
N ASN A 206 -5.44 2.15 18.69
CA ASN A 206 -4.30 2.94 18.22
C ASN A 206 -3.42 3.43 19.38
N GLY A 207 -4.00 3.63 20.57
CA GLY A 207 -3.23 3.97 21.78
C GLY A 207 -2.22 2.88 22.16
N ASP A 208 -2.57 1.61 21.93
CA ASP A 208 -1.65 0.48 22.14
C ASP A 208 -0.49 0.51 21.14
N LEU A 209 -0.78 0.80 19.87
CA LEU A 209 0.22 0.91 18.81
C LEU A 209 1.19 2.09 19.03
N LEU A 210 0.71 3.21 19.55
CA LEU A 210 1.55 4.35 19.94
C LEU A 210 2.50 3.98 21.08
N ARG A 211 2.01 3.31 22.13
CA ARG A 211 2.85 2.83 23.25
C ARG A 211 3.86 1.78 22.77
N LEU A 212 3.46 0.90 21.87
CA LEU A 212 4.35 -0.08 21.27
C LEU A 212 5.44 0.59 20.43
N GLY A 213 5.09 1.59 19.61
CA GLY A 213 6.05 2.36 18.80
C GLY A 213 7.18 2.97 19.63
N GLU A 214 6.86 3.56 20.78
CA GLU A 214 7.87 4.08 21.72
C GLU A 214 8.72 2.94 22.31
N ALA A 215 8.10 1.80 22.64
CA ALA A 215 8.80 0.66 23.24
C ALA A 215 9.85 0.03 22.31
N VAL A 216 9.62 0.08 21.00
CA VAL A 216 10.46 -0.57 19.98
C VAL A 216 11.44 0.38 19.28
N ARG A 217 11.60 1.61 19.79
CA ARG A 217 12.47 2.63 19.19
C ARG A 217 13.91 2.19 18.96
N ASP A 218 14.42 1.31 19.83
CA ASP A 218 15.81 0.84 19.81
C ASP A 218 15.97 -0.54 19.12
N LEU A 219 14.88 -1.14 18.62
CA LEU A 219 14.98 -2.39 17.85
C LEU A 219 15.44 -2.09 16.41
N PRO A 220 16.51 -2.76 15.90
CA PRO A 220 16.97 -2.56 14.52
C PRO A 220 15.92 -2.97 13.47
N LEU A 221 15.10 -3.95 13.80
CA LEU A 221 14.00 -4.47 12.99
C LEU A 221 12.71 -4.41 13.80
N VAL A 222 11.64 -3.95 13.15
CA VAL A 222 10.26 -4.13 13.60
C VAL A 222 9.45 -4.74 12.47
N THR A 223 8.42 -5.52 12.79
CA THR A 223 7.58 -6.16 11.77
C THR A 223 6.10 -6.01 12.08
N GLY A 224 5.27 -5.87 11.05
CA GLY A 224 3.83 -5.74 11.27
C GLY A 224 3.01 -5.29 10.06
N GLY A 225 1.76 -4.94 10.35
CA GLY A 225 0.85 -4.25 9.43
C GLY A 225 1.25 -2.78 9.23
N SER A 226 0.32 -1.90 8.88
CA SER A 226 0.59 -0.45 8.82
C SER A 226 0.33 0.27 10.15
N GLY A 227 -0.36 -0.37 11.12
CA GLY A 227 -0.74 0.24 12.38
C GLY A 227 0.43 0.62 13.29
N LEU A 228 1.44 -0.24 13.44
CA LEU A 228 2.62 0.06 14.28
C LEU A 228 3.37 1.30 13.79
N ALA A 229 3.34 1.59 12.49
CA ALA A 229 3.97 2.76 11.91
C ALA A 229 3.42 4.10 12.44
N LEU A 230 2.21 4.11 13.02
CA LEU A 230 1.66 5.30 13.68
C LEU A 230 2.55 5.79 14.84
N GLY A 231 3.21 4.88 15.55
CA GLY A 231 4.02 5.18 16.73
C GLY A 231 5.50 5.45 16.46
N LEU A 232 5.97 5.32 15.21
CA LEU A 232 7.40 5.42 14.90
C LEU A 232 7.90 6.85 14.62
N PRO A 233 7.18 7.74 13.90
CA PRO A 233 7.68 9.08 13.58
C PRO A 233 8.12 9.90 14.79
N ALA A 234 7.40 9.79 15.91
CA ALA A 234 7.72 10.50 17.15
C ALA A 234 9.10 10.10 17.73
N ASN A 235 9.55 8.86 17.51
CA ASN A 235 10.88 8.40 17.94
C ASN A 235 12.02 9.19 17.26
N PHE A 236 11.74 9.79 16.11
CA PHE A 236 12.66 10.59 15.32
C PHE A 236 12.44 12.11 15.48
N GLY A 237 11.64 12.52 16.47
CA GLY A 237 11.32 13.92 16.73
C GLY A 237 10.35 14.55 15.72
N LEU A 238 9.67 13.72 14.91
CA LEU A 238 8.70 14.18 13.92
C LEU A 238 7.30 14.24 14.52
N ARG A 239 6.46 15.09 13.93
CA ARG A 239 5.07 15.32 14.31
C ARG A 239 4.26 15.51 13.02
N PRO A 240 2.95 15.21 13.03
CA PRO A 240 2.07 15.49 11.90
C PRO A 240 2.26 16.91 11.39
N SER A 241 2.47 17.07 10.08
CA SER A 241 2.75 18.35 9.44
C SER A 241 2.27 18.36 7.99
N PRO A 242 1.66 19.45 7.50
CA PRO A 242 1.30 19.61 6.08
C PRO A 242 2.50 19.51 5.13
N THR A 243 3.73 19.68 5.63
CA THR A 243 4.94 19.51 4.82
C THR A 243 5.25 18.06 4.48
N ALA A 244 4.80 17.10 5.30
CA ALA A 244 5.08 15.68 5.09
C ALA A 244 4.31 15.10 3.90
N GLU A 245 3.09 15.59 3.68
CA GLU A 245 2.18 15.17 2.61
C GLU A 245 2.22 16.09 1.37
N ARG A 246 3.16 17.04 1.31
CA ARG A 246 3.20 18.03 0.24
C ARG A 246 3.64 17.41 -1.08
N LEU A 247 2.73 17.36 -2.04
CA LEU A 247 3.01 16.97 -3.42
C LEU A 247 3.29 18.19 -4.33
N PRO A 248 4.02 17.99 -5.45
CA PRO A 248 4.04 18.97 -6.54
C PRO A 248 2.62 19.36 -6.98
N PRO A 249 2.41 20.58 -7.50
CA PRO A 249 1.10 21.02 -7.99
C PRO A 249 0.54 20.05 -9.02
N ALA A 250 -0.73 19.66 -8.85
CA ALA A 250 -1.43 18.83 -9.83
C ALA A 250 -1.80 19.67 -11.06
N GLN A 251 -1.59 19.10 -12.24
CA GLN A 251 -1.89 19.71 -13.54
C GLN A 251 -2.43 18.64 -14.48
N GLY A 252 -2.86 19.03 -15.68
CA GLY A 252 -3.30 18.12 -16.75
C GLY A 252 -4.66 17.45 -16.50
N MET A 253 -5.03 16.54 -17.41
CA MET A 253 -6.35 15.93 -17.44
C MET A 253 -6.51 14.83 -16.39
N ARG A 254 -7.77 14.46 -16.11
CA ARG A 254 -8.17 13.50 -15.08
C ARG A 254 -8.73 12.22 -15.69
N ALA A 255 -8.46 11.06 -15.10
CA ALA A 255 -9.12 9.81 -15.48
C ALA A 255 -9.15 8.77 -14.36
N ILE A 256 -10.11 7.85 -14.42
CA ILE A 256 -10.29 6.74 -13.49
C ILE A 256 -10.20 5.44 -14.28
N VAL A 257 -9.40 4.49 -13.80
CA VAL A 257 -9.24 3.14 -14.36
C VAL A 257 -9.58 2.12 -13.26
N SER A 258 -10.65 1.36 -13.42
CA SER A 258 -11.19 0.50 -12.35
C SER A 258 -11.39 -0.94 -12.80
N GLY A 259 -10.55 -1.86 -12.34
CA GLY A 259 -10.69 -3.29 -12.68
C GLY A 259 -11.30 -4.16 -11.56
N SER A 260 -11.47 -3.61 -10.36
CA SER A 260 -11.97 -4.39 -9.22
C SER A 260 -13.48 -4.66 -9.28
N CYS A 261 -13.86 -5.93 -9.08
CA CYS A 261 -15.25 -6.38 -8.97
C CYS A 261 -15.76 -6.43 -7.51
N SER A 262 -15.09 -5.75 -6.56
CA SER A 262 -15.52 -5.75 -5.16
C SER A 262 -16.84 -4.98 -4.98
N GLN A 263 -17.62 -5.32 -3.94
CA GLN A 263 -18.87 -4.62 -3.66
C GLN A 263 -18.69 -3.11 -3.44
N ALA A 264 -17.58 -2.70 -2.82
CA ALA A 264 -17.26 -1.27 -2.64
C ALA A 264 -17.00 -0.59 -3.98
N THR A 265 -16.15 -1.17 -4.84
CA THR A 265 -15.88 -0.62 -6.17
C THR A 265 -17.14 -0.57 -7.04
N LEU A 266 -18.01 -1.57 -6.97
CA LEU A 266 -19.27 -1.58 -7.72
C LEU A 266 -20.19 -0.42 -7.32
N ARG A 267 -20.29 -0.12 -6.02
CA ARG A 267 -21.03 1.05 -5.54
C ARG A 267 -20.39 2.37 -5.98
N GLN A 268 -19.05 2.46 -5.97
CA GLN A 268 -18.31 3.64 -6.43
C GLN A 268 -18.50 3.92 -7.93
N VAL A 269 -18.44 2.88 -8.76
CA VAL A 269 -18.72 2.97 -10.21
C VAL A 269 -20.15 3.46 -10.43
N ARG A 270 -21.12 2.84 -9.74
CA ARG A 270 -22.53 3.23 -9.85
C ARG A 270 -22.74 4.67 -9.44
N HIS A 271 -22.20 5.08 -8.29
CA HIS A 271 -22.30 6.46 -7.81
C HIS A 271 -21.75 7.47 -8.83
N TYR A 272 -20.60 7.18 -9.45
CA TYR A 272 -20.01 8.04 -10.47
C TYR A 272 -20.90 8.18 -11.72
N ILE A 273 -21.49 7.06 -12.18
CA ILE A 273 -22.41 7.04 -13.33
C ILE A 273 -23.70 7.78 -13.00
N ASP A 274 -24.31 7.50 -11.84
CA ASP A 274 -25.56 8.11 -11.40
C ASP A 274 -25.42 9.64 -11.21
N ALA A 275 -24.21 10.12 -10.91
CA ALA A 275 -23.86 11.54 -10.88
C ALA A 275 -23.63 12.19 -12.26
N GLY A 276 -23.81 11.44 -13.35
CA GLY A 276 -23.66 11.93 -14.73
C GLY A 276 -22.23 11.84 -15.28
N GLY A 277 -21.32 11.14 -14.59
CA GLY A 277 -19.93 10.97 -15.01
C GLY A 277 -19.80 10.17 -16.31
N ALA A 278 -18.89 10.60 -17.19
CA ALA A 278 -18.59 9.86 -18.43
C ALA A 278 -17.91 8.53 -18.09
N ALA A 279 -18.59 7.42 -18.35
CA ALA A 279 -18.08 6.08 -18.06
C ALA A 279 -18.21 5.13 -19.26
N MET A 280 -17.21 4.25 -19.43
CA MET A 280 -17.23 3.17 -20.41
C MET A 280 -16.75 1.87 -19.77
N ALA A 281 -17.57 0.83 -19.92
CA ALA A 281 -17.18 -0.53 -19.56
C ALA A 281 -16.26 -1.13 -20.63
N VAL A 282 -15.22 -1.83 -20.18
CA VAL A 282 -14.46 -2.81 -20.97
C VAL A 282 -15.34 -4.05 -21.08
N ASP A 283 -15.64 -4.48 -22.30
CA ASP A 283 -16.52 -5.60 -22.58
C ASP A 283 -15.72 -6.92 -22.64
N PRO A 284 -15.83 -7.80 -21.63
CA PRO A 284 -15.04 -9.01 -21.59
C PRO A 284 -15.40 -10.01 -22.71
N ALA A 285 -16.61 -9.95 -23.28
CA ALA A 285 -17.01 -10.81 -24.39
C ALA A 285 -16.19 -10.51 -25.66
N ARG A 286 -15.77 -9.26 -25.85
CA ARG A 286 -14.86 -8.86 -26.94
C ARG A 286 -13.45 -9.39 -26.76
N LEU A 287 -13.06 -9.72 -25.53
CA LEU A 287 -11.79 -10.37 -25.23
C LEU A 287 -11.84 -11.88 -25.50
N ALA A 288 -13.03 -12.47 -25.56
CA ALA A 288 -13.26 -13.87 -25.92
C ALA A 288 -13.43 -14.08 -27.44
N GLN A 289 -13.98 -13.09 -28.15
CA GLN A 289 -14.16 -13.13 -29.61
C GLN A 289 -12.84 -12.85 -30.34
N GLY A 290 -12.03 -13.88 -30.52
CA GLY A 290 -10.74 -13.77 -31.19
C GLY A 290 -10.07 -15.13 -31.43
N ALA A 291 -10.81 -16.14 -31.90
CA ALA A 291 -10.25 -17.47 -32.16
C ALA A 291 -9.17 -17.47 -33.27
N GLU A 292 -9.10 -16.42 -34.10
CA GLU A 292 -8.11 -16.25 -35.19
C GLU A 292 -7.04 -15.16 -34.91
N ALA A 293 -7.24 -14.29 -33.91
CA ALA A 293 -6.30 -13.23 -33.53
C ALA A 293 -5.57 -13.61 -32.22
N SER A 294 -4.33 -13.18 -32.03
CA SER A 294 -3.65 -13.49 -30.76
C SER A 294 -4.35 -12.78 -29.58
N ALA A 295 -4.24 -13.34 -28.37
CA ALA A 295 -4.83 -12.73 -27.17
C ALA A 295 -4.34 -11.28 -26.92
N ALA A 296 -3.14 -10.95 -27.40
CA ALA A 296 -2.58 -9.61 -27.35
C ALA A 296 -3.31 -8.65 -28.30
N ASP A 297 -3.66 -9.10 -29.51
CA ASP A 297 -4.34 -8.28 -30.52
C ASP A 297 -5.75 -7.91 -30.08
N ALA A 298 -6.49 -8.86 -29.49
CA ALA A 298 -7.83 -8.59 -28.95
C ALA A 298 -7.80 -7.56 -27.81
N SER A 299 -6.84 -7.67 -26.91
CA SER A 299 -6.66 -6.72 -25.81
C SER A 299 -6.30 -5.33 -26.31
N ALA A 300 -5.44 -5.24 -27.33
CA ALA A 300 -5.04 -3.97 -27.95
C ALA A 300 -6.19 -3.30 -28.71
N ALA A 301 -6.99 -4.07 -29.47
CA ALA A 301 -8.15 -3.56 -30.18
C ALA A 301 -9.20 -2.99 -29.23
N GLU A 302 -9.50 -3.70 -28.13
CA GLU A 302 -10.45 -3.21 -27.12
C GLU A 302 -9.91 -1.95 -26.39
N ALA A 303 -8.63 -1.93 -26.03
CA ALA A 303 -8.00 -0.75 -25.44
C ALA A 303 -8.08 0.47 -26.38
N GLN A 304 -7.81 0.27 -27.67
CA GLN A 304 -7.88 1.33 -28.68
C GLN A 304 -9.31 1.88 -28.83
N ARG A 305 -10.33 1.01 -28.88
CA ARG A 305 -11.74 1.40 -28.91
C ARG A 305 -12.13 2.27 -27.71
N VAL A 306 -11.70 1.86 -26.52
CA VAL A 306 -11.94 2.63 -25.28
C VAL A 306 -11.25 3.99 -25.34
N LEU A 307 -10.01 4.05 -25.83
CA LEU A 307 -9.25 5.30 -25.96
C LEU A 307 -9.87 6.27 -26.98
N GLU A 308 -10.40 5.76 -28.10
CA GLU A 308 -11.12 6.56 -29.10
C GLU A 308 -12.37 7.22 -28.53
N TRP A 309 -13.09 6.51 -27.65
CA TRP A 309 -14.21 7.08 -26.92
C TRP A 309 -13.77 8.10 -25.85
N ALA A 310 -12.69 7.81 -25.13
CA ALA A 310 -12.25 8.60 -23.98
C ALA A 310 -11.62 9.95 -24.38
N ARG A 311 -10.72 9.95 -25.37
CA ARG A 311 -9.93 11.13 -25.79
C ARG A 311 -10.74 12.42 -25.98
N PRO A 312 -11.86 12.43 -26.74
CA PRO A 312 -12.63 13.67 -26.94
C PRO A 312 -13.33 14.19 -25.68
N ARG A 313 -13.46 13.37 -24.63
CA ARG A 313 -14.17 13.71 -23.38
C ARG A 313 -13.25 14.18 -22.26
N LEU A 314 -11.93 14.00 -22.40
CA LEU A 314 -10.95 14.35 -21.36
C LEU A 314 -10.89 15.86 -21.06
N ALA A 315 -11.34 16.70 -22.00
CA ALA A 315 -11.43 18.14 -21.81
C ALA A 315 -12.64 18.55 -20.93
N ASP A 316 -13.69 17.75 -20.90
CA ASP A 316 -14.94 18.08 -20.20
C ASP A 316 -14.92 17.62 -18.73
N GLY A 317 -14.04 16.68 -18.39
CA GLY A 317 -13.90 16.17 -17.03
C GLY A 317 -13.24 14.79 -16.97
N PRO A 318 -13.19 14.16 -15.78
CA PRO A 318 -12.65 12.83 -15.65
C PRO A 318 -13.47 11.81 -16.43
N VAL A 319 -12.80 10.87 -17.10
CA VAL A 319 -13.44 9.69 -17.70
C VAL A 319 -13.24 8.48 -16.79
N LEU A 320 -14.26 7.64 -16.65
CA LEU A 320 -14.17 6.36 -15.96
C LEU A 320 -14.12 5.21 -16.98
N VAL A 321 -13.02 4.47 -16.98
CA VAL A 321 -12.95 3.18 -17.68
C VAL A 321 -12.97 2.08 -16.63
N TYR A 322 -13.90 1.13 -16.75
CA TYR A 322 -14.06 0.08 -15.76
C TYR A 322 -14.30 -1.30 -16.36
N SER A 323 -13.93 -2.38 -15.66
CA SER A 323 -14.29 -3.74 -16.08
C SER A 323 -15.79 -3.97 -15.90
N SER A 324 -16.47 -4.52 -16.92
CA SER A 324 -17.92 -4.69 -16.88
C SER A 324 -18.37 -5.57 -15.69
N ALA A 325 -19.39 -5.08 -15.00
CA ALA A 325 -19.64 -5.31 -13.59
C ALA A 325 -20.77 -6.30 -13.27
N SER A 326 -21.42 -6.92 -14.26
CA SER A 326 -22.43 -7.94 -13.93
C SER A 326 -21.71 -9.24 -13.56
N PRO A 327 -22.02 -9.86 -12.40
CA PRO A 327 -21.50 -11.19 -12.05
C PRO A 327 -21.77 -12.23 -13.13
N GLU A 328 -22.80 -12.03 -13.94
CA GLU A 328 -23.13 -12.85 -15.10
C GLU A 328 -22.16 -12.69 -16.27
N ALA A 329 -21.79 -11.46 -16.66
CA ALA A 329 -20.80 -11.23 -17.72
C ALA A 329 -19.40 -11.71 -17.32
N VAL A 330 -19.05 -11.56 -16.04
CA VAL A 330 -17.82 -12.14 -15.47
C VAL A 330 -17.88 -13.66 -15.60
N ARG A 331 -18.93 -14.32 -15.10
CA ARG A 331 -19.09 -15.78 -15.21
C ARG A 331 -18.99 -16.27 -16.66
N GLN A 332 -19.73 -15.68 -17.59
CA GLN A 332 -19.69 -16.06 -19.00
C GLN A 332 -18.27 -15.99 -19.59
N THR A 333 -17.50 -14.97 -19.22
CA THR A 333 -16.12 -14.82 -19.70
C THR A 333 -15.18 -15.84 -19.07
N GLN A 334 -15.37 -16.11 -17.78
CA GLN A 334 -14.61 -17.13 -17.06
C GLN A 334 -14.94 -18.54 -17.57
N ASP A 335 -16.18 -18.80 -17.99
CA ASP A 335 -16.59 -20.08 -18.58
C ASP A 335 -15.92 -20.31 -19.94
N ILE A 336 -15.65 -19.25 -20.71
CA ILE A 336 -15.00 -19.33 -22.03
C ILE A 336 -13.48 -19.37 -21.93
N LEU A 337 -12.88 -18.51 -21.09
CA LEU A 337 -11.42 -18.29 -21.05
C LEU A 337 -10.72 -18.93 -19.84
N GLY A 338 -11.48 -19.34 -18.83
CA GLY A 338 -10.95 -19.61 -17.50
C GLY A 338 -10.76 -18.31 -16.68
N ALA A 339 -10.93 -18.41 -15.37
CA ALA A 339 -10.93 -17.24 -14.48
C ALA A 339 -9.61 -16.45 -14.50
N GLU A 340 -8.48 -17.15 -14.52
CA GLU A 340 -7.15 -16.54 -14.52
C GLU A 340 -6.87 -15.78 -15.82
N GLN A 341 -7.16 -16.38 -16.98
CA GLN A 341 -6.92 -15.75 -18.27
C GLN A 341 -7.88 -14.57 -18.51
N ALA A 342 -9.13 -14.68 -18.07
CA ALA A 342 -10.09 -13.58 -18.13
C ALA A 342 -9.59 -12.36 -17.34
N GLY A 343 -9.11 -12.58 -16.11
CA GLY A 343 -8.51 -11.53 -15.28
C GLY A 343 -7.31 -10.88 -15.95
N ALA A 344 -6.34 -11.70 -16.40
CA ALA A 344 -5.12 -11.21 -17.04
C ALA A 344 -5.40 -10.39 -18.32
N ARG A 345 -6.40 -10.77 -19.13
CA ARG A 345 -6.78 -10.00 -20.32
C ARG A 345 -7.41 -8.66 -19.96
N VAL A 346 -8.30 -8.62 -18.98
CA VAL A 346 -8.92 -7.37 -18.49
C VAL A 346 -7.84 -6.45 -17.92
N GLU A 347 -6.91 -6.97 -17.12
CA GLU A 347 -5.77 -6.20 -16.60
C GLU A 347 -4.90 -5.62 -17.72
N SER A 348 -4.61 -6.43 -18.76
CA SER A 348 -3.86 -5.97 -19.94
C SER A 348 -4.56 -4.81 -20.65
N VAL A 349 -5.87 -4.90 -20.88
CA VAL A 349 -6.65 -3.81 -21.50
C VAL A 349 -6.58 -2.56 -20.64
N LEU A 350 -6.87 -2.66 -19.35
CA LEU A 350 -6.89 -1.51 -18.44
C LEU A 350 -5.51 -0.85 -18.32
N ALA A 351 -4.44 -1.64 -18.32
CA ALA A 351 -3.06 -1.15 -18.31
C ALA A 351 -2.71 -0.39 -19.61
N GLN A 352 -3.14 -0.91 -20.75
CA GLN A 352 -2.98 -0.23 -22.05
C GLN A 352 -3.79 1.07 -22.12
N VAL A 353 -5.02 1.07 -21.59
CA VAL A 353 -5.86 2.27 -21.47
C VAL A 353 -5.19 3.30 -20.57
N ALA A 354 -4.69 2.92 -19.38
CA ALA A 354 -3.98 3.83 -18.49
C ALA A 354 -2.80 4.51 -19.20
N ARG A 355 -1.97 3.72 -19.91
CA ARG A 355 -0.86 4.25 -20.72
C ARG A 355 -1.34 5.20 -21.82
N GLY A 356 -2.37 4.84 -22.56
CA GLY A 356 -2.93 5.66 -23.63
C GLY A 356 -3.56 6.97 -23.14
N LEU A 357 -4.21 6.94 -21.97
CA LEU A 357 -4.74 8.12 -21.29
C LEU A 357 -3.61 9.06 -20.84
N ALA A 358 -2.54 8.52 -20.26
CA ALA A 358 -1.37 9.32 -19.90
C ALA A 358 -0.71 9.96 -21.14
N GLN A 359 -0.62 9.24 -22.27
CA GLN A 359 -0.16 9.80 -23.54
C GLN A 359 -1.07 10.91 -24.08
N ALA A 360 -2.38 10.82 -23.81
CA ALA A 360 -3.36 11.83 -24.20
C ALA A 360 -3.40 13.09 -23.29
N GLY A 361 -2.52 13.19 -22.29
CA GLY A 361 -2.42 14.36 -21.41
C GLY A 361 -3.03 14.19 -20.02
N VAL A 362 -3.50 12.98 -19.67
CA VAL A 362 -3.90 12.68 -18.28
C VAL A 362 -2.67 12.73 -17.37
N ARG A 363 -2.78 13.52 -16.30
CA ARG A 363 -1.73 13.69 -15.28
C ARG A 363 -2.26 13.54 -13.86
N GLN A 364 -3.55 13.22 -13.72
CA GLN A 364 -4.21 12.89 -12.46
C GLN A 364 -5.05 11.62 -12.68
N MET A 365 -4.63 10.49 -12.10
CA MET A 365 -5.23 9.19 -12.38
C MET A 365 -5.60 8.43 -11.11
N ILE A 366 -6.84 7.98 -11.04
CA ILE A 366 -7.29 7.05 -10.00
C ILE A 366 -7.27 5.64 -10.58
N VAL A 367 -6.64 4.68 -9.89
CA VAL A 367 -6.65 3.27 -10.27
C VAL A 367 -7.27 2.44 -9.16
N ALA A 368 -8.30 1.64 -9.47
CA ALA A 368 -9.02 0.83 -8.50
C ALA A 368 -8.89 -0.67 -8.77
N GLY A 369 -8.41 -1.41 -7.78
CA GLY A 369 -8.09 -2.84 -7.83
C GLY A 369 -6.60 -3.08 -7.61
N GLY A 370 -6.23 -4.09 -6.81
CA GLY A 370 -4.82 -4.35 -6.46
C GLY A 370 -3.99 -4.80 -7.66
N GLU A 371 -4.51 -5.78 -8.38
CA GLU A 371 -3.95 -6.33 -9.60
C GLU A 371 -3.95 -5.27 -10.71
N THR A 372 -5.07 -4.55 -10.88
CA THR A 372 -5.18 -3.43 -11.83
C THR A 372 -4.17 -2.32 -11.54
N SER A 373 -3.97 -1.98 -10.26
CA SER A 373 -2.97 -0.99 -9.84
C SER A 373 -1.56 -1.46 -10.20
N GLY A 374 -1.23 -2.72 -9.93
CA GLY A 374 0.05 -3.31 -10.32
C GLY A 374 0.29 -3.25 -11.83
N ALA A 375 -0.69 -3.68 -12.62
CA ALA A 375 -0.61 -3.67 -14.08
C ALA A 375 -0.47 -2.25 -14.66
N CYS A 376 -1.22 -1.29 -14.14
CA CYS A 376 -1.14 0.11 -14.56
C CYS A 376 0.20 0.77 -14.19
N VAL A 377 0.68 0.57 -12.95
CA VAL A 377 1.98 1.08 -12.48
C VAL A 377 3.11 0.58 -13.38
N GLN A 378 3.10 -0.71 -13.72
CA GLN A 378 4.08 -1.31 -14.61
C GLN A 378 3.98 -0.75 -16.04
N ALA A 379 2.78 -0.70 -16.62
CA ALA A 379 2.57 -0.21 -17.98
C ALA A 379 2.90 1.28 -18.17
N LEU A 380 2.75 2.08 -17.10
CA LEU A 380 3.13 3.49 -17.05
C LEU A 380 4.63 3.69 -16.78
N GLY A 381 5.39 2.63 -16.46
CA GLY A 381 6.81 2.71 -16.15
C GLY A 381 7.10 3.49 -14.86
N LEU A 382 6.16 3.49 -13.90
CA LEU A 382 6.32 4.19 -12.62
C LEU A 382 7.23 3.37 -11.71
N SER A 383 8.28 4.01 -11.20
CA SER A 383 9.26 3.38 -10.30
C SER A 383 9.27 3.99 -8.91
N GLN A 384 8.71 5.19 -8.75
CA GLN A 384 8.72 5.95 -7.51
C GLN A 384 7.38 6.65 -7.29
N LEU A 385 6.91 6.68 -6.04
CA LEU A 385 5.69 7.34 -5.61
C LEU A 385 5.98 8.17 -4.36
N GLN A 386 6.01 9.49 -4.49
CA GLN A 386 6.02 10.37 -3.33
C GLN A 386 4.61 10.39 -2.74
N ILE A 387 4.50 10.12 -1.44
CA ILE A 387 3.19 10.00 -0.78
C ILE A 387 2.69 11.37 -0.33
N GLY A 388 1.41 11.62 -0.57
CA GLY A 388 0.73 12.88 -0.32
C GLY A 388 -0.50 12.75 0.58
N PRO A 389 -1.47 13.66 0.43
CA PRO A 389 -2.61 13.72 1.35
C PRO A 389 -3.51 12.50 1.22
N GLN A 390 -4.09 12.12 2.34
CA GLN A 390 -5.00 11.01 2.44
C GLN A 390 -6.37 11.33 1.83
N ILE A 391 -6.87 10.46 0.95
CA ILE A 391 -8.26 10.54 0.44
C ILE A 391 -9.19 9.79 1.41
N ASP A 392 -8.83 8.54 1.71
CA ASP A 392 -9.53 7.65 2.64
C ASP A 392 -8.52 6.81 3.45
N PRO A 393 -8.92 6.17 4.56
CA PRO A 393 -8.11 5.18 5.27
C PRO A 393 -7.33 4.25 4.32
N GLY A 394 -5.99 4.37 4.32
CA GLY A 394 -5.09 3.56 3.47
C GLY A 394 -4.99 3.95 1.99
N VAL A 395 -5.62 5.04 1.53
CA VAL A 395 -5.58 5.48 0.11
C VAL A 395 -5.17 6.96 0.01
N PRO A 396 -3.87 7.26 -0.15
CA PRO A 396 -3.38 8.61 -0.39
C PRO A 396 -3.30 8.95 -1.89
N TRP A 397 -3.27 10.25 -2.19
CA TRP A 397 -2.68 10.71 -3.43
C TRP A 397 -1.17 10.51 -3.40
N CYS A 398 -0.59 10.16 -4.53
CA CYS A 398 0.84 10.03 -4.73
C CYS A 398 1.27 10.85 -5.94
N HIS A 399 2.48 11.39 -5.93
CA HIS A 399 3.12 11.92 -7.13
C HIS A 399 4.15 10.91 -7.63
N ALA A 400 3.85 10.28 -8.77
CA ALA A 400 4.61 9.19 -9.33
C ALA A 400 5.54 9.63 -10.47
N ARG A 401 6.70 8.99 -10.56
CA ARG A 401 7.70 9.20 -11.62
C ARG A 401 8.33 7.87 -12.03
N GLY A 402 8.79 7.80 -13.27
CA GLY A 402 9.68 6.76 -13.75
C GLY A 402 11.16 7.09 -13.52
N ASN A 403 12.04 6.08 -13.56
CA ASN A 403 13.47 6.27 -13.39
C ASN A 403 14.04 7.13 -14.54
N GLY A 404 14.81 8.17 -14.20
CA GLY A 404 15.43 9.06 -15.19
C GLY A 404 14.44 9.93 -15.98
N ALA A 405 13.16 9.97 -15.59
CA ALA A 405 12.15 10.74 -16.31
C ALA A 405 12.32 12.25 -16.10
N SER A 406 12.60 12.97 -17.19
CA SER A 406 12.71 14.44 -17.25
C SER A 406 11.38 15.16 -17.56
N GLY A 407 10.27 14.42 -17.70
CA GLY A 407 8.94 14.96 -17.95
C GLY A 407 8.08 15.20 -16.69
N PRO A 408 6.87 15.79 -16.85
CA PRO A 408 5.94 15.98 -15.74
C PRO A 408 5.52 14.63 -15.15
N GLY A 409 5.54 14.53 -13.81
CA GLY A 409 5.09 13.33 -13.10
C GLY A 409 3.58 13.13 -13.20
N LEU A 410 3.10 12.04 -12.62
CA LEU A 410 1.69 11.64 -12.63
C LEU A 410 1.16 11.62 -11.19
N HIS A 411 0.11 12.38 -10.90
CA HIS A 411 -0.61 12.20 -9.65
C HIS A 411 -1.45 10.93 -9.76
N VAL A 412 -1.23 9.97 -8.86
CA VAL A 412 -1.95 8.69 -8.84
C VAL A 412 -2.57 8.42 -7.47
N ALA A 413 -3.76 7.83 -7.46
CA ALA A 413 -4.36 7.22 -6.28
C ALA A 413 -4.59 5.74 -6.56
N LEU A 414 -3.91 4.85 -5.81
CA LEU A 414 -4.00 3.41 -5.97
C LEU A 414 -4.93 2.85 -4.89
N LYS A 415 -6.17 2.50 -5.27
CA LYS A 415 -7.23 2.08 -4.35
C LYS A 415 -7.39 0.57 -4.37
N SER A 416 -7.21 -0.09 -3.22
CA SER A 416 -7.61 -1.48 -3.06
C SER A 416 -9.12 -1.65 -3.24
N GLY A 417 -9.58 -2.83 -3.65
CA GLY A 417 -10.99 -3.07 -3.99
C GLY A 417 -11.96 -2.65 -2.89
N ASN A 418 -11.76 -3.11 -1.66
CA ASN A 418 -12.70 -2.90 -0.55
C ASN A 418 -12.62 -1.52 0.12
N PHE A 419 -11.79 -0.61 -0.38
CA PHE A 419 -11.47 0.66 0.29
C PHE A 419 -12.30 1.82 -0.28
N GLY A 420 -12.53 2.81 0.58
CA GLY A 420 -13.14 4.10 0.28
C GLY A 420 -14.67 4.12 0.31
N GLY A 421 -15.23 5.33 0.48
CA GLY A 421 -16.68 5.58 0.44
C GLY A 421 -17.27 5.45 -0.96
N ASP A 422 -18.60 5.48 -1.07
CA ASP A 422 -19.29 5.37 -2.37
C ASP A 422 -18.99 6.58 -3.29
N ASP A 423 -18.67 7.75 -2.73
CA ASP A 423 -18.32 8.97 -3.45
C ASP A 423 -16.84 9.09 -3.85
N PHE A 424 -16.03 8.05 -3.59
CA PHE A 424 -14.57 8.09 -3.66
C PHE A 424 -14.03 8.70 -4.97
N PHE A 425 -14.56 8.27 -6.13
CA PHE A 425 -14.05 8.71 -7.43
C PHE A 425 -14.23 10.21 -7.70
N SER A 426 -15.28 10.81 -7.15
CA SER A 426 -15.54 12.24 -7.29
C SER A 426 -14.78 13.04 -6.22
N ARG A 427 -14.86 12.59 -4.96
CA ARG A 427 -14.24 13.27 -3.82
C ARG A 427 -12.71 13.28 -3.88
N ALA A 428 -12.10 12.23 -4.41
CA ALA A 428 -10.65 12.13 -4.53
C ALA A 428 -10.02 13.35 -5.22
N TYR A 429 -10.59 13.83 -6.32
CA TYR A 429 -10.06 15.01 -7.01
C TYR A 429 -10.20 16.30 -6.18
N ALA A 430 -11.27 16.45 -5.41
CA ALA A 430 -11.43 17.60 -4.51
C ALA A 430 -10.35 17.65 -3.42
N VAL A 431 -9.91 16.49 -2.90
CA VAL A 431 -8.79 16.41 -1.95
C VAL A 431 -7.48 16.89 -2.60
N LEU A 432 -7.26 16.50 -3.86
CA LEU A 432 -6.06 16.93 -4.60
C LEU A 432 -6.05 18.44 -4.83
N ASP A 433 -7.22 19.01 -5.15
CA ASP A 433 -7.42 20.44 -5.40
C ASP A 433 -7.28 21.27 -4.11
N ALA A 434 -7.85 20.82 -2.99
CA ALA A 434 -7.71 21.51 -1.69
C ALA A 434 -6.24 21.58 -1.21
N GLY A 435 -5.42 20.59 -1.58
CA GLY A 435 -3.97 20.62 -1.37
C GLY A 435 -3.23 21.70 -2.17
N ILE A 436 -3.89 22.35 -3.13
CA ILE A 436 -3.39 23.50 -3.90
C ILE A 436 -3.74 24.82 -3.18
N ASP A 437 -4.97 24.97 -2.66
CA ASP A 437 -5.46 26.22 -2.05
C ASP A 437 -4.78 26.60 -0.74
N HIS A 438 -4.32 25.64 0.07
CA HIS A 438 -3.52 25.95 1.28
C HIS A 438 -2.14 26.58 0.98
N ARG A 439 -1.78 26.78 -0.30
CA ARG A 439 -0.52 27.39 -0.74
C ARG A 439 -0.61 28.90 -0.99
N GLU A 440 -1.81 29.51 -0.94
CA GLU A 440 -2.00 30.96 -1.20
C GLU A 440 -2.13 31.82 0.06
N ALA A 441 -2.04 31.27 1.28
CA ALA A 441 -1.97 32.10 2.48
C ALA A 441 -0.60 32.82 2.52
N PRO A 442 -0.53 34.16 2.41
CA PRO A 442 0.74 34.87 2.54
C PRO A 442 1.27 34.68 3.97
N GLU A 443 2.56 34.38 4.11
CA GLU A 443 3.21 34.42 5.41
C GLU A 443 2.91 35.78 6.08
N PRO A 444 2.53 35.82 7.37
CA PRO A 444 2.39 37.08 8.07
C PRO A 444 3.76 37.75 8.06
N ARG A 445 3.87 38.88 7.35
CA ARG A 445 5.08 39.71 7.32
C ARG A 445 5.57 39.88 8.75
N ARG A 446 6.76 39.37 9.05
CA ARG A 446 7.44 39.64 10.33
C ARG A 446 7.59 41.14 10.44
N GLY A 447 6.79 41.74 11.33
CA GLY A 447 6.89 43.17 11.64
C GLY A 447 8.31 43.50 12.09
N THR A 448 8.95 44.38 11.35
CA THR A 448 10.14 45.11 11.79
C THR A 448 9.76 45.88 13.05
N ARG A 449 10.32 45.45 14.19
CA ARG A 449 10.36 46.28 15.39
C ARG A 449 11.31 47.43 15.10
N GLU A 450 10.75 48.59 14.77
CA GLU A 450 11.46 49.85 14.93
C GLU A 450 11.74 50.05 16.42
N THR A 451 13.02 50.05 16.77
CA THR A 451 13.51 50.59 18.03
C THR A 451 14.01 51.99 17.70
N GLY A 452 13.15 52.98 17.94
CA GLY A 452 13.51 54.40 17.88
C GLY A 452 13.84 54.89 19.27
N CYS A 453 15.06 55.38 19.42
CA CYS A 453 15.53 56.19 20.54
C CYS A 453 15.15 57.66 20.32
#